data_AF-L2FZT4-F1
#
_entry.id   AF-L2FZT4-F1
#
_cell.length_a   1.000
_cell.length_b   1.000
_cell.length_c   1.000
_cell.angle_alpha   90.00
_cell.angle_beta   90.00
_cell.angle_gamma   90.00
#
_symmetry.space_group_name_H-M   'P 1'
#
loop_
_entity.id
_entity.type
_entity.pdbx_description
1 polymer ?
#
loop_
_entity_poly.entity_id
_entity_poly.type
_entity_poly.pdbx_seq_one_letter_code
_entity_poly.pdbx_strand_id
1 'polypeptide(L)'
;MEAKIAALEKRLIELEVRNKATPLTEAALALNEVAEKKKADEAKGDDSKEEKEDEHEPVSRVKVVITRRDPETGEPIEKEKKVEKSKDEEFDREKFAFILRKNIYENKFSPYQTPNGSEIDIVSENLWNLLKKYLGHFPYHMFREDPVTLSSPYDHIVYEYDDLLAEAEKAEEDEENMQARKDLKLLLDTIRTSSGDEKLDKYFKMRPNYKKQTPNTIQFEDLWTVFPPGMLVYGKPFQGEDQVFVVKDNQMFWPWRDPSMRESLPWKLDAWSYDWKDGTFSRTLFTLEFQQFDGHLPLTSLPFYPFDLCKEQEKIREELIKRGQKFREICNARNDSRLFDYKGLSILETKGFSGMKQDQEAGISYKPTGRTQN
;
A
#
# COMPACT_ATOMS: atom_id res chain seq x y z
N MET A 1 9.70 20.59 -45.02
CA MET A 1 9.35 19.42 -44.18
C MET A 1 10.60 18.59 -43.89
N GLU A 2 11.44 18.35 -44.89
CA GLU A 2 12.73 17.64 -44.78
C GLU A 2 13.70 18.23 -43.75
N ALA A 3 13.80 19.55 -43.61
CA ALA A 3 14.67 20.20 -42.63
C ALA A 3 14.31 19.88 -41.16
N LYS A 4 13.03 19.59 -40.85
CA LYS A 4 12.60 19.20 -39.50
C LYS A 4 12.91 17.72 -39.22
N ILE A 5 12.86 16.88 -40.24
CA ILE A 5 13.18 15.45 -40.14
C ILE A 5 14.68 15.27 -39.91
N ALA A 6 15.51 15.99 -40.68
CA ALA A 6 16.97 15.97 -40.49
C ALA A 6 17.40 16.49 -39.10
N ALA A 7 16.67 17.47 -38.53
CA ALA A 7 16.93 17.97 -37.19
C ALA A 7 16.56 16.96 -36.09
N LEU A 8 15.52 16.14 -36.31
CA LEU A 8 15.11 15.07 -35.40
C LEU A 8 16.08 13.89 -35.43
N GLU A 9 16.51 13.46 -36.62
CA GLU A 9 17.49 12.39 -36.78
C GLU A 9 18.83 12.75 -36.14
N LYS A 10 19.28 14.01 -36.29
CA LYS A 10 20.49 14.49 -35.63
C LYS A 10 20.37 14.45 -34.10
N ARG A 11 19.21 14.84 -33.55
CA ARG A 11 18.94 14.76 -32.09
C ARG A 11 18.89 13.32 -31.58
N LEU A 12 18.38 12.40 -32.39
CA LEU A 12 18.26 10.99 -32.03
C LEU A 12 19.65 10.33 -31.95
N ILE A 13 20.52 10.62 -32.92
CA ILE A 13 21.92 10.19 -32.90
C ILE A 13 22.68 10.80 -31.71
N GLU A 14 22.43 12.09 -31.41
CA GLU A 14 23.07 12.77 -30.26
C GLU A 14 22.63 12.17 -28.91
N LEU A 15 21.38 11.75 -28.79
CA LEU A 15 20.85 11.06 -27.61
C LEU A 15 21.36 9.62 -27.48
N GLU A 16 21.53 8.89 -28.60
CA GLU A 16 22.11 7.56 -28.60
C GLU A 16 23.59 7.56 -28.18
N VAL A 17 24.36 8.55 -28.63
CA VAL A 17 25.76 8.74 -28.21
C VAL A 17 25.83 9.10 -26.72
N ARG A 18 24.91 9.94 -26.23
CA ARG A 18 24.84 10.35 -24.82
C ARG A 18 24.47 9.19 -23.89
N ASN A 19 23.59 8.29 -24.32
CA ASN A 19 23.23 7.11 -23.54
C ASN A 19 24.37 6.07 -23.49
N LYS A 20 25.13 5.90 -24.58
CA LYS A 20 26.30 5.02 -24.60
C LYS A 20 27.46 5.51 -23.72
N ALA A 21 27.51 6.80 -23.41
CA ALA A 21 28.57 7.40 -22.59
C ALA A 21 28.24 7.49 -21.08
N THR A 22 27.21 6.77 -20.59
CA THR A 22 26.93 6.72 -19.14
C THR A 22 27.70 5.58 -18.46
N PRO A 23 28.24 5.78 -17.25
CA PRO A 23 29.08 4.81 -16.52
C PRO A 23 28.36 3.50 -16.15
N LEU A 24 27.04 3.43 -16.35
CA LEU A 24 26.23 2.22 -16.18
C LEU A 24 26.44 1.20 -17.31
N THR A 25 26.81 1.64 -18.51
CA THR A 25 27.00 0.76 -19.68
C THR A 25 28.36 0.07 -19.68
N GLU A 26 29.40 0.75 -19.19
CA GLU A 26 30.75 0.16 -19.03
C GLU A 26 30.79 -0.86 -17.89
N ALA A 27 30.05 -0.63 -16.80
CA ALA A 27 29.90 -1.60 -15.72
C ALA A 27 29.16 -2.89 -16.15
N ALA A 28 28.19 -2.78 -17.06
CA ALA A 28 27.47 -3.93 -17.62
C ALA A 28 28.33 -4.75 -18.60
N LEU A 29 29.20 -4.10 -19.37
CA LEU A 29 30.15 -4.79 -20.26
C LEU A 29 31.28 -5.49 -19.49
N ALA A 30 31.78 -4.87 -18.41
CA ALA A 30 32.80 -5.48 -17.55
C ALA A 30 32.29 -6.73 -16.81
N LEU A 31 31.00 -6.78 -16.44
CA LEU A 31 30.39 -7.95 -15.80
C LEU A 31 30.21 -9.12 -16.78
N ASN A 32 29.95 -8.85 -18.06
CA ASN A 32 29.85 -9.89 -19.09
C ASN A 32 31.22 -10.49 -19.47
N GLU A 33 32.28 -9.69 -19.54
CA GLU A 33 33.63 -10.21 -19.84
C GLU A 33 34.19 -11.09 -18.71
N VAL A 34 33.81 -10.83 -17.45
CA VAL A 34 34.17 -11.68 -16.29
C VAL A 34 33.34 -12.98 -16.27
N ALA A 35 32.10 -12.94 -16.75
CA ALA A 35 31.24 -14.11 -16.86
C ALA A 35 31.65 -15.04 -18.02
N GLU A 36 32.15 -14.50 -19.13
CA GLU A 36 32.64 -15.32 -20.25
C GLU A 36 34.02 -15.95 -19.99
N LYS A 37 34.92 -15.27 -19.26
CA LYS A 37 36.20 -15.89 -18.84
C LYS A 37 36.01 -17.06 -17.86
N LYS A 38 35.00 -17.02 -16.99
CA LYS A 38 34.68 -18.15 -16.10
C LYS A 38 34.08 -19.36 -16.82
N LYS A 39 33.48 -19.19 -18.00
CA LYS A 39 32.94 -20.29 -18.81
C LYS A 39 33.96 -20.98 -19.71
N ALA A 40 35.14 -20.37 -19.91
CA ALA A 40 36.19 -20.93 -20.78
C ALA A 40 37.19 -21.85 -20.05
N ASP A 41 37.28 -21.78 -18.72
CA ASP A 41 38.26 -22.57 -17.94
C ASP A 41 37.72 -23.93 -17.42
N GLU A 42 36.43 -24.25 -17.61
CA GLU A 42 35.82 -25.50 -17.11
C GLU A 42 35.51 -26.57 -18.18
N ALA A 43 35.97 -26.41 -19.42
CA ALA A 43 35.76 -27.41 -20.47
C ALA A 43 37.08 -27.92 -21.08
N LYS A 44 37.74 -28.89 -20.41
CA LYS A 44 38.65 -29.88 -21.04
C LYS A 44 38.96 -31.08 -20.12
N GLY A 45 38.55 -32.28 -20.54
CA GLY A 45 38.96 -33.58 -20.00
C GLY A 45 37.75 -34.43 -19.54
N ASP A 46 37.00 -35.09 -20.41
CA ASP A 46 37.23 -36.40 -21.06
C ASP A 46 36.61 -37.58 -20.28
N ASP A 47 36.07 -38.50 -21.06
CA ASP A 47 34.92 -39.38 -20.88
C ASP A 47 35.20 -40.67 -20.06
N SER A 48 34.31 -41.05 -19.14
CA SER A 48 33.89 -42.45 -18.92
C SER A 48 32.80 -42.58 -17.85
N LYS A 49 31.75 -43.32 -18.22
CA LYS A 49 30.56 -43.72 -17.43
C LYS A 49 30.90 -44.46 -16.13
N GLU A 50 30.19 -44.12 -15.06
CA GLU A 50 29.45 -45.08 -14.22
C GLU A 50 28.36 -44.35 -13.41
N GLU A 51 27.16 -44.91 -13.41
CA GLU A 51 25.96 -44.41 -12.75
C GLU A 51 26.11 -44.44 -11.22
N LYS A 52 25.94 -43.29 -10.57
CA LYS A 52 25.39 -43.19 -9.20
C LYS A 52 24.53 -41.94 -9.07
N GLU A 53 23.26 -42.19 -8.74
CA GLU A 53 22.35 -41.26 -8.11
C GLU A 53 22.91 -40.75 -6.76
N ASP A 54 22.29 -39.68 -6.24
CA ASP A 54 22.61 -38.85 -5.06
C ASP A 54 23.33 -37.53 -5.45
N GLU A 55 22.88 -36.32 -5.08
CA GLU A 55 22.17 -35.91 -3.87
C GLU A 55 21.46 -34.55 -4.07
N HIS A 56 20.33 -34.37 -3.37
CA HIS A 56 19.42 -33.22 -3.36
C HIS A 56 20.06 -31.83 -3.21
N GLU A 57 19.86 -30.94 -4.19
CA GLU A 57 19.68 -29.51 -3.91
C GLU A 57 18.21 -29.24 -3.56
N PRO A 58 17.89 -28.49 -2.49
CA PRO A 58 16.50 -28.24 -2.12
C PRO A 58 15.86 -27.35 -3.18
N VAL A 59 14.94 -27.94 -3.95
CA VAL A 59 14.09 -27.22 -4.91
C VAL A 59 13.38 -26.12 -4.13
N SER A 60 13.76 -24.88 -4.39
CA SER A 60 13.13 -23.71 -3.79
C SER A 60 11.60 -23.80 -3.97
N ARG A 61 10.84 -23.81 -2.87
CA ARG A 61 9.37 -23.97 -2.88
C ARG A 61 8.62 -22.72 -3.36
N VAL A 62 9.30 -21.83 -4.09
CA VAL A 62 8.70 -20.68 -4.78
C VAL A 62 8.90 -20.82 -6.28
N LYS A 63 7.83 -20.58 -7.05
CA LYS A 63 7.89 -20.44 -8.50
C LYS A 63 7.66 -18.99 -8.89
N VAL A 64 8.56 -18.41 -9.67
CA VAL A 64 8.40 -17.05 -10.22
C VAL A 64 8.10 -17.14 -11.71
N VAL A 65 6.98 -16.56 -12.14
CA VAL A 65 6.54 -16.49 -13.53
C VAL A 65 6.49 -15.04 -13.96
N ILE A 66 7.07 -14.72 -15.11
CA ILE A 66 7.06 -13.34 -15.66
C ILE A 66 6.18 -13.33 -16.91
N THR A 67 5.10 -12.55 -16.86
CA THR A 67 4.18 -12.33 -17.98
C THR A 67 4.37 -10.91 -18.49
N ARG A 68 4.67 -10.76 -19.79
CA ARG A 68 4.71 -9.45 -20.44
C ARG A 68 3.38 -9.17 -21.13
N ARG A 69 2.74 -8.05 -20.81
CA ARG A 69 1.43 -7.66 -21.34
C ARG A 69 1.50 -6.36 -22.14
N ASP A 70 0.67 -6.29 -23.15
CA ASP A 70 0.41 -5.08 -23.91
C ASP A 70 -0.48 -4.14 -23.08
N PRO A 71 -0.11 -2.86 -22.95
CA PRO A 71 -0.83 -1.92 -22.09
C PRO A 71 -2.19 -1.47 -22.64
N GLU A 72 -2.45 -1.57 -23.95
CA GLU A 72 -3.73 -1.14 -24.55
C GLU A 72 -4.76 -2.28 -24.56
N THR A 73 -4.31 -3.51 -24.77
CA THR A 73 -5.20 -4.68 -24.90
C THR A 73 -5.22 -5.58 -23.66
N GLY A 74 -4.21 -5.49 -22.78
CA GLY A 74 -4.02 -6.40 -21.66
C GLY A 74 -3.58 -7.81 -22.05
N GLU A 75 -3.40 -8.07 -23.36
CA GLU A 75 -3.01 -9.38 -23.89
C GLU A 75 -1.50 -9.62 -23.75
N PRO A 76 -1.04 -10.88 -23.57
CA PRO A 76 0.38 -11.21 -23.54
C PRO A 76 1.08 -10.89 -24.87
N ILE A 77 2.22 -10.19 -24.83
CA ILE A 77 3.02 -9.90 -26.04
C ILE A 77 3.89 -11.13 -26.39
N GLU A 78 3.41 -12.00 -27.29
CA GLU A 78 4.24 -13.07 -27.87
C GLU A 78 5.14 -12.54 -28.99
N LYS A 79 6.29 -11.92 -28.70
CA LYS A 79 7.38 -11.74 -29.69
C LYS A 79 8.77 -11.67 -29.07
N GLU A 80 9.31 -12.78 -28.57
CA GLU A 80 10.73 -13.15 -28.78
C GLU A 80 10.88 -14.69 -28.89
N LYS A 81 11.81 -15.10 -29.77
CA LYS A 81 11.97 -16.43 -30.37
C LYS A 81 12.19 -17.55 -29.34
N LYS A 82 11.46 -18.67 -29.49
CA LYS A 82 11.64 -19.93 -28.74
C LYS A 82 11.85 -19.73 -27.23
N VAL A 83 10.96 -18.98 -26.58
CA VAL A 83 10.46 -19.53 -25.31
C VAL A 83 9.41 -20.52 -25.76
N GLU A 84 9.62 -21.78 -25.41
CA GLU A 84 8.62 -22.82 -25.61
C GLU A 84 7.27 -22.22 -25.27
N LYS A 85 6.33 -22.34 -26.20
CA LYS A 85 4.95 -22.49 -25.79
C LYS A 85 4.96 -23.69 -24.88
N SER A 86 5.23 -23.49 -23.60
CA SER A 86 4.65 -24.31 -22.59
C SER A 86 3.16 -24.10 -22.81
N LYS A 87 2.59 -24.97 -23.64
CA LYS A 87 1.42 -25.72 -23.21
C LYS A 87 1.59 -25.88 -21.71
N ASP A 88 0.57 -25.59 -20.93
CA ASP A 88 0.50 -25.99 -19.54
C ASP A 88 0.76 -27.51 -19.47
N GLU A 89 2.04 -27.90 -19.50
CA GLU A 89 2.53 -29.11 -18.90
C GLU A 89 2.29 -28.81 -17.44
N GLU A 90 1.26 -29.49 -16.96
CA GLU A 90 0.80 -29.64 -15.61
C GLU A 90 2.00 -29.84 -14.68
N PHE A 91 2.70 -28.76 -14.39
CA PHE A 91 3.77 -28.80 -13.41
C PHE A 91 3.09 -29.10 -12.10
N ASP A 92 3.71 -29.98 -11.33
CA ASP A 92 3.19 -30.39 -10.04
C ASP A 92 3.15 -29.18 -9.10
N ARG A 93 1.98 -28.51 -9.05
CA ARG A 93 1.75 -27.31 -8.25
C ARG A 93 2.02 -27.59 -6.78
N GLU A 94 1.75 -28.81 -6.34
CA GLU A 94 1.87 -29.26 -4.95
C GLU A 94 3.32 -29.21 -4.43
N LYS A 95 4.31 -29.17 -5.34
CA LYS A 95 5.73 -28.99 -4.97
C LYS A 95 6.06 -27.59 -4.45
N PHE A 96 5.26 -26.59 -4.79
CA PHE A 96 5.51 -25.19 -4.43
C PHE A 96 4.63 -24.76 -3.27
N ALA A 97 5.17 -23.93 -2.39
CA ALA A 97 4.42 -23.25 -1.35
C ALA A 97 3.55 -22.14 -1.91
N PHE A 98 4.09 -21.38 -2.87
CA PHE A 98 3.38 -20.31 -3.56
C PHE A 98 4.00 -20.02 -4.95
N ILE A 99 3.21 -19.37 -5.80
CA ILE A 99 3.60 -18.97 -7.15
C ILE A 99 3.47 -17.45 -7.25
N LEU A 100 4.57 -16.76 -7.55
CA LEU A 100 4.59 -15.32 -7.83
C LEU A 100 4.52 -15.07 -9.34
N ARG A 101 3.43 -14.47 -9.80
CA ARG A 101 3.29 -13.96 -11.18
C ARG A 101 3.62 -12.47 -11.21
N LYS A 102 4.61 -12.09 -12.01
CA LYS A 102 4.96 -10.69 -12.28
C LYS A 102 4.36 -10.28 -13.63
N ASN A 103 3.51 -9.28 -13.61
CA ASN A 103 2.91 -8.68 -14.79
C ASN A 103 3.71 -7.43 -15.16
N ILE A 104 4.50 -7.53 -16.24
CA ILE A 104 5.31 -6.42 -16.77
C ILE A 104 4.59 -5.82 -17.97
N TYR A 105 4.31 -4.52 -17.92
CA TYR A 105 3.65 -3.82 -19.02
C TYR A 105 4.69 -3.11 -19.89
N GLU A 106 4.73 -3.43 -21.19
CA GLU A 106 5.62 -2.72 -22.12
C GLU A 106 5.02 -1.36 -22.53
N ASN A 107 5.46 -0.30 -21.87
CA ASN A 107 4.99 1.08 -22.11
C ASN A 107 5.43 1.69 -23.47
N LYS A 108 5.90 0.89 -24.44
CA LYS A 108 6.36 1.40 -25.75
C LYS A 108 5.20 1.96 -26.58
N PHE A 109 3.96 1.53 -26.32
CA PHE A 109 2.80 1.84 -27.17
C PHE A 109 1.67 2.60 -26.45
N SER A 110 1.65 2.65 -25.11
CA SER A 110 0.61 3.39 -24.38
C SER A 110 1.08 4.80 -23.95
N PRO A 111 0.26 5.84 -24.15
CA PRO A 111 0.53 7.17 -23.60
C PRO A 111 0.41 7.21 -22.06
N TYR A 112 -0.20 6.20 -21.44
CA TYR A 112 -0.33 6.04 -19.99
C TYR A 112 0.60 4.92 -19.51
N GLN A 113 1.53 5.24 -18.62
CA GLN A 113 2.39 4.23 -17.99
C GLN A 113 1.53 3.35 -17.08
N THR A 114 1.32 2.10 -17.48
CA THR A 114 0.69 1.12 -16.59
C THR A 114 1.78 0.62 -15.64
N PRO A 115 1.62 0.78 -14.32
CA PRO A 115 2.62 0.28 -13.39
C PRO A 115 2.68 -1.24 -13.47
N ASN A 116 3.89 -1.79 -13.35
CA ASN A 116 4.07 -3.22 -13.14
C ASN A 116 3.33 -3.63 -11.86
N GLY A 117 2.80 -4.84 -11.86
CA GLY A 117 2.13 -5.41 -10.70
C GLY A 117 2.39 -6.90 -10.62
N SER A 118 1.96 -7.51 -9.54
CA SER A 118 2.15 -8.94 -9.34
C SER A 118 1.02 -9.57 -8.56
N GLU A 119 0.94 -10.89 -8.70
CA GLU A 119 -0.02 -11.74 -8.02
C GLU A 119 0.72 -12.89 -7.36
N ILE A 120 0.26 -13.31 -6.18
CA ILE A 120 0.76 -14.49 -5.47
C ILE A 120 -0.40 -15.46 -5.29
N ASP A 121 -0.23 -16.67 -5.83
CA ASP A 121 -1.09 -17.80 -5.48
C ASP A 121 -0.43 -18.59 -4.35
N ILE A 122 -1.11 -18.66 -3.21
CA ILE A 122 -0.71 -19.56 -2.12
C ILE A 122 -1.20 -20.97 -2.45
N VAL A 123 -0.28 -21.92 -2.58
CA VAL A 123 -0.59 -23.31 -2.95
C VAL A 123 -0.55 -24.22 -1.72
N SER A 124 0.37 -23.96 -0.78
CA SER A 124 0.47 -24.72 0.46
C SER A 124 -0.68 -24.37 1.41
N GLU A 125 -1.53 -25.36 1.73
CA GLU A 125 -2.61 -25.20 2.72
C GLU A 125 -2.07 -24.85 4.11
N ASN A 126 -0.92 -25.40 4.49
CA ASN A 126 -0.30 -25.11 5.79
C ASN A 126 0.20 -23.68 5.89
N LEU A 127 0.78 -23.14 4.80
CA LEU A 127 1.11 -21.72 4.71
C LEU A 127 -0.15 -20.85 4.77
N TRP A 128 -1.20 -21.23 4.04
CA TRP A 128 -2.48 -20.51 4.07
C TRP A 128 -3.09 -20.48 5.48
N ASN A 129 -3.17 -21.63 6.15
CA ASN A 129 -3.68 -21.75 7.51
C ASN A 129 -2.88 -20.92 8.51
N LEU A 130 -1.55 -20.82 8.33
CA LEU A 130 -0.71 -19.93 9.14
C LEU A 130 -1.05 -18.45 8.88
N LEU A 131 -1.17 -18.04 7.61
CA LEU A 131 -1.59 -16.70 7.23
C LEU A 131 -2.98 -16.36 7.80
N LYS A 132 -3.95 -17.29 7.78
CA LYS A 132 -5.30 -17.08 8.34
C LYS A 132 -5.28 -16.67 9.81
N LYS A 133 -4.37 -17.22 10.62
CA LYS A 133 -4.27 -16.91 12.05
C LYS A 133 -3.97 -15.43 12.29
N TYR A 134 -3.18 -14.83 11.39
CA TYR A 134 -2.74 -13.43 11.47
C TYR A 134 -3.56 -12.49 10.61
N LEU A 135 -4.17 -12.97 9.53
CA LEU A 135 -4.86 -12.12 8.55
C LEU A 135 -6.39 -12.32 8.54
N GLY A 136 -6.91 -13.21 9.39
CA GLY A 136 -8.34 -13.52 9.44
C GLY A 136 -9.24 -12.34 9.85
N HIS A 137 -8.68 -11.31 10.50
CA HIS A 137 -9.40 -10.08 10.86
C HIS A 137 -9.52 -9.08 9.70
N PHE A 138 -8.79 -9.27 8.60
CA PHE A 138 -8.84 -8.34 7.48
C PHE A 138 -10.25 -8.22 6.88
N PRO A 139 -10.62 -7.03 6.39
CA PRO A 139 -11.91 -6.82 5.73
C PRO A 139 -12.14 -7.75 4.53
N TYR A 140 -13.40 -7.82 4.08
CA TYR A 140 -13.84 -8.60 2.91
C TYR A 140 -13.69 -10.12 3.01
N HIS A 141 -13.30 -10.64 4.17
CA HIS A 141 -13.31 -12.07 4.48
C HIS A 141 -12.39 -12.91 3.58
N MET A 142 -11.39 -12.28 2.97
CA MET A 142 -10.44 -12.89 2.03
C MET A 142 -9.72 -14.12 2.61
N PHE A 143 -9.42 -14.13 3.91
CA PHE A 143 -8.67 -15.19 4.58
C PHE A 143 -9.55 -16.20 5.34
N ARG A 144 -10.88 -16.23 5.13
CA ARG A 144 -11.76 -17.17 5.84
C ARG A 144 -11.80 -18.56 5.18
N GLU A 145 -11.84 -18.57 3.86
CA GLU A 145 -12.10 -19.76 3.05
C GLU A 145 -10.82 -20.29 2.39
N ASP A 146 -10.91 -20.90 1.22
CA ASP A 146 -9.79 -21.51 0.51
C ASP A 146 -8.75 -20.46 0.06
N PRO A 147 -7.52 -20.89 -0.28
CA PRO A 147 -6.48 -19.98 -0.75
C PRO A 147 -6.95 -19.09 -1.91
N VAL A 148 -6.74 -17.78 -1.76
CA VAL A 148 -7.03 -16.80 -2.80
C VAL A 148 -5.74 -16.24 -3.40
N THR A 149 -5.84 -15.74 -4.64
CA THR A 149 -4.77 -14.96 -5.27
C THR A 149 -4.66 -13.60 -4.61
N LEU A 150 -3.49 -13.31 -4.06
CA LEU A 150 -3.16 -12.03 -3.45
C LEU A 150 -2.56 -11.12 -4.53
N SER A 151 -2.92 -9.85 -4.56
CA SER A 151 -2.39 -8.89 -5.54
C SER A 151 -1.47 -7.86 -4.88
N SER A 152 -0.46 -7.39 -5.59
CA SER A 152 0.37 -6.26 -5.16
C SER A 152 -0.50 -5.03 -4.91
N PRO A 153 -0.27 -4.26 -3.82
CA PRO A 153 0.96 -4.26 -3.02
C PRO A 153 0.94 -5.19 -1.80
N TYR A 154 0.08 -6.21 -1.75
CA TYR A 154 -0.01 -7.18 -0.65
C TYR A 154 -0.20 -6.51 0.72
N ASP A 155 -1.05 -5.49 0.74
CA ASP A 155 -1.35 -4.61 1.86
C ASP A 155 -1.60 -5.35 3.17
N HIS A 156 -2.38 -6.43 3.14
CA HIS A 156 -2.59 -7.32 4.28
C HIS A 156 -1.29 -7.91 4.87
N ILE A 157 -0.36 -8.38 4.03
CA ILE A 157 0.97 -8.86 4.48
C ILE A 157 1.83 -7.70 4.96
N VAL A 158 1.76 -6.55 4.29
CA VAL A 158 2.60 -5.38 4.62
C VAL A 158 2.26 -4.82 5.99
N TYR A 159 0.97 -4.76 6.33
CA TYR A 159 0.51 -4.30 7.64
C TYR A 159 0.96 -5.20 8.78
N GLU A 160 0.81 -6.51 8.62
CA GLU A 160 1.18 -7.50 9.64
C GLU A 160 2.60 -8.04 9.46
N TYR A 161 3.45 -7.34 8.70
CA TYR A 161 4.74 -7.86 8.26
C TYR A 161 5.65 -8.24 9.42
N ASP A 162 5.69 -7.43 10.49
CA ASP A 162 6.56 -7.73 11.64
C ASP A 162 6.07 -8.93 12.45
N ASP A 163 4.75 -9.05 12.62
CA ASP A 163 4.15 -10.15 13.38
C ASP A 163 4.27 -11.48 12.60
N LEU A 164 4.08 -11.43 11.28
CA LEU A 164 4.35 -12.56 10.38
C LEU A 164 5.83 -12.95 10.38
N LEU A 165 6.74 -11.97 10.37
CA LEU A 165 8.18 -12.25 10.44
C LEU A 165 8.57 -12.87 11.78
N ALA A 166 8.04 -12.35 12.89
CA ALA A 166 8.26 -12.90 14.22
C ALA A 166 7.74 -14.34 14.32
N GLU A 167 6.59 -14.64 13.69
CA GLU A 167 6.06 -16.00 13.61
C GLU A 167 6.95 -16.93 12.77
N ALA A 168 7.46 -16.44 11.65
CA ALA A 168 8.37 -17.19 10.79
C ALA A 168 9.71 -17.50 11.48
N GLU A 169 10.10 -16.75 12.51
CA GLU A 169 11.34 -16.90 13.27
C GLU A 169 11.22 -17.73 14.56
N LYS A 170 10.01 -18.12 15.00
CA LYS A 170 9.87 -18.91 16.23
C LYS A 170 10.47 -20.31 16.08
N ALA A 171 10.98 -20.81 17.21
CA ALA A 171 11.58 -22.13 17.32
C ALA A 171 10.59 -23.26 17.04
N GLU A 172 11.14 -24.40 16.65
CA GLU A 172 10.44 -25.56 16.10
C GLU A 172 9.81 -26.40 17.22
N GLU A 173 8.48 -26.38 17.35
CA GLU A 173 7.75 -27.28 18.27
C GLU A 173 7.09 -28.46 17.52
N ASP A 174 6.69 -28.30 16.25
CA ASP A 174 6.10 -29.36 15.40
C ASP A 174 6.65 -29.32 13.96
N GLU A 175 6.87 -30.48 13.32
CA GLU A 175 7.41 -30.58 11.93
C GLU A 175 6.51 -29.93 10.87
N GLU A 176 5.18 -30.07 10.97
CA GLU A 176 4.26 -29.50 9.99
C GLU A 176 4.22 -27.96 10.07
N ASN A 177 4.25 -27.43 11.29
CA ASN A 177 4.38 -25.99 11.54
C ASN A 177 5.76 -25.48 11.10
N MET A 178 6.82 -26.31 11.17
CA MET A 178 8.16 -25.96 10.73
C MET A 178 8.20 -25.64 9.24
N GLN A 179 7.62 -26.50 8.38
CA GLN A 179 7.60 -26.23 6.93
C GLN A 179 6.77 -24.99 6.60
N ALA A 180 5.61 -24.80 7.26
CA ALA A 180 4.78 -23.61 7.06
C ALA A 180 5.51 -22.31 7.45
N ARG A 181 6.29 -22.30 8.53
CA ARG A 181 7.12 -21.15 8.94
C ARG A 181 8.25 -20.88 7.96
N LYS A 182 8.92 -21.93 7.44
CA LYS A 182 9.94 -21.81 6.39
C LYS A 182 9.34 -21.23 5.10
N ASP A 183 8.18 -21.73 4.70
CA ASP A 183 7.42 -21.25 3.53
C ASP A 183 6.97 -19.79 3.74
N LEU A 184 6.55 -19.41 4.96
CA LEU A 184 6.20 -18.02 5.31
C LEU A 184 7.41 -17.10 5.24
N LYS A 185 8.56 -17.52 5.78
CA LYS A 185 9.81 -16.75 5.68
C LYS A 185 10.19 -16.51 4.23
N LEU A 186 10.11 -17.56 3.39
CA LEU A 186 10.37 -17.48 1.96
C LEU A 186 9.41 -16.49 1.26
N LEU A 187 8.13 -16.50 1.62
CA LEU A 187 7.13 -15.55 1.10
C LEU A 187 7.49 -14.10 1.47
N LEU A 188 7.77 -13.83 2.75
CA LEU A 188 8.12 -12.49 3.23
C LEU A 188 9.41 -11.98 2.59
N ASP A 189 10.45 -12.83 2.49
CA ASP A 189 11.70 -12.47 1.83
C ASP A 189 11.51 -12.21 0.32
N THR A 190 10.65 -12.98 -0.34
CA THR A 190 10.31 -12.78 -1.75
C THR A 190 9.62 -11.42 -1.95
N ILE A 191 8.62 -11.10 -1.13
CA ILE A 191 7.92 -9.80 -1.19
C ILE A 191 8.88 -8.65 -0.86
N ARG A 192 9.75 -8.82 0.13
CA ARG A 192 10.71 -7.78 0.55
C ARG A 192 11.77 -7.47 -0.52
N THR A 193 12.20 -8.48 -1.28
CA THR A 193 13.34 -8.36 -2.21
C THR A 193 12.92 -8.19 -3.67
N SER A 194 11.80 -8.78 -4.08
CA SER A 194 11.38 -8.82 -5.47
C SER A 194 9.89 -9.06 -5.61
N SER A 195 9.08 -8.17 -5.03
CA SER A 195 7.63 -8.29 -5.03
C SER A 195 7.02 -8.29 -6.43
N GLY A 196 7.68 -7.68 -7.41
CA GLY A 196 7.09 -7.41 -8.74
C GLY A 196 6.35 -6.07 -8.81
N ASP A 197 6.33 -5.31 -7.72
CA ASP A 197 5.90 -3.92 -7.65
C ASP A 197 7.09 -3.06 -7.19
N GLU A 198 7.61 -2.21 -8.10
CA GLU A 198 8.78 -1.37 -7.86
C GLU A 198 8.60 -0.42 -6.67
N LYS A 199 7.35 0.01 -6.40
CA LYS A 199 7.05 0.92 -5.31
C LYS A 199 7.12 0.18 -3.98
N LEU A 200 6.57 -1.03 -3.92
CA LEU A 200 6.66 -1.88 -2.75
C LEU A 200 8.13 -2.26 -2.46
N ASP A 201 8.90 -2.57 -3.50
CA ASP A 201 10.34 -2.83 -3.36
C ASP A 201 11.10 -1.61 -2.83
N LYS A 202 10.73 -0.39 -3.25
CA LYS A 202 11.27 0.86 -2.72
C LYS A 202 10.88 1.07 -1.26
N TYR A 203 9.62 0.83 -0.91
CA TYR A 203 9.14 0.91 0.47
C TYR A 203 9.97 0.01 1.39
N PHE A 204 10.17 -1.26 1.05
CA PHE A 204 10.94 -2.18 1.91
C PHE A 204 12.40 -1.79 2.09
N LYS A 205 13.01 -1.11 1.11
CA LYS A 205 14.35 -0.51 1.25
C LYS A 205 14.35 0.68 2.23
N MET A 206 13.28 1.47 2.24
CA MET A 206 13.13 2.66 3.10
C MET A 206 12.59 2.35 4.49
N ARG A 207 11.84 1.25 4.65
CA ARG A 207 11.17 0.83 5.89
C ARG A 207 12.09 0.82 7.12
N PRO A 208 13.35 0.31 7.06
CA PRO A 208 14.26 0.41 8.20
C PRO A 208 14.56 1.85 8.62
N ASN A 209 14.60 2.80 7.69
CA ASN A 209 14.87 4.21 8.00
C ASN A 209 13.66 4.88 8.68
N TYR A 210 12.44 4.51 8.30
CA TYR A 210 11.21 4.96 8.96
C TYR A 210 11.16 4.58 10.44
N LYS A 211 11.63 3.38 10.76
CA LYS A 211 11.63 2.82 12.12
C LYS A 211 12.84 3.21 13.00
N LYS A 212 13.87 3.85 12.43
CA LYS A 212 15.06 4.26 13.19
C LYS A 212 14.82 5.45 14.12
N GLN A 213 13.82 6.27 13.82
CA GLN A 213 13.51 7.49 14.57
C GLN A 213 12.37 7.25 15.55
N THR A 214 12.39 7.95 16.68
CA THR A 214 11.31 7.92 17.67
C THR A 214 10.76 9.34 17.85
N PRO A 215 9.53 9.64 17.43
CA PRO A 215 8.55 8.73 16.79
C PRO A 215 8.97 8.32 15.37
N ASN A 216 8.40 7.21 14.89
CA ASN A 216 8.60 6.76 13.51
C ASN A 216 8.29 7.90 12.52
N THR A 217 9.01 7.91 11.40
CA THR A 217 8.77 8.86 10.30
C THR A 217 8.23 8.16 9.08
N ILE A 218 7.63 8.92 8.15
CA ILE A 218 7.10 8.38 6.91
C ILE A 218 7.24 9.40 5.77
N GLN A 219 7.33 8.91 4.53
CA GLN A 219 7.17 9.72 3.31
C GLN A 219 5.73 9.64 2.82
N PHE A 220 5.30 10.66 2.05
CA PHE A 220 3.93 10.73 1.56
C PHE A 220 3.55 9.51 0.69
N GLU A 221 4.47 9.01 -0.14
CA GLU A 221 4.25 7.83 -0.99
C GLU A 221 3.96 6.54 -0.22
N ASP A 222 4.44 6.44 1.02
CA ASP A 222 4.38 5.22 1.83
C ASP A 222 3.33 5.30 2.97
N LEU A 223 2.54 6.37 3.02
CA LEU A 223 1.50 6.60 4.05
C LEU A 223 0.49 5.45 4.16
N TRP A 224 0.17 4.82 3.03
CA TRP A 224 -0.77 3.71 2.98
C TRP A 224 -0.34 2.54 3.88
N THR A 225 0.96 2.42 4.20
CA THR A 225 1.48 1.33 5.06
C THR A 225 1.25 1.54 6.56
N VAL A 226 0.78 2.72 6.97
CA VAL A 226 0.68 3.12 8.39
C VAL A 226 -0.67 2.72 9.02
N PHE A 227 -1.73 2.68 8.22
CA PHE A 227 -3.11 2.66 8.70
C PHE A 227 -3.84 1.36 8.31
N PRO A 228 -3.56 0.22 8.97
CA PRO A 228 -4.31 -1.01 8.75
C PRO A 228 -5.79 -0.84 9.12
N PRO A 229 -6.71 -1.54 8.43
CA PRO A 229 -8.11 -1.62 8.83
C PRO A 229 -8.30 -2.01 10.30
N GLY A 230 -9.23 -1.34 10.98
CA GLY A 230 -9.52 -1.56 12.40
C GLY A 230 -8.63 -0.77 13.37
N MET A 231 -7.55 -0.14 12.91
CA MET A 231 -6.72 0.74 13.75
C MET A 231 -7.51 1.95 14.25
N LEU A 232 -7.19 2.43 15.45
CA LEU A 232 -7.66 3.71 15.96
C LEU A 232 -6.79 4.86 15.47
N VAL A 233 -7.40 5.85 14.82
CA VAL A 233 -6.72 7.04 14.30
C VAL A 233 -7.23 8.27 15.03
N TYR A 234 -6.31 9.10 15.48
CA TYR A 234 -6.59 10.33 16.21
C TYR A 234 -6.41 11.55 15.31
N GLY A 235 -7.25 12.57 15.52
CA GLY A 235 -7.10 13.89 14.93
C GLY A 235 -8.07 14.90 15.51
N LYS A 236 -8.05 16.13 14.97
CA LYS A 236 -8.89 17.24 15.44
C LYS A 236 -9.71 17.92 14.32
N PRO A 237 -10.49 17.17 13.52
CA PRO A 237 -11.15 17.72 12.33
C PRO A 237 -12.33 18.66 12.65
N PHE A 238 -12.93 18.57 13.84
CA PHE A 238 -14.11 19.34 14.21
C PHE A 238 -13.75 20.43 15.23
N GLN A 239 -13.51 21.65 14.76
CA GLN A 239 -13.24 22.82 15.62
C GLN A 239 -12.05 22.65 16.59
N GLY A 240 -11.06 21.82 16.23
CA GLY A 240 -9.90 21.58 17.11
C GLY A 240 -10.17 20.59 18.25
N GLU A 241 -11.38 20.02 18.32
CA GLU A 241 -11.75 19.04 19.33
C GLU A 241 -11.14 17.68 19.03
N ASP A 242 -10.70 16.99 20.07
CA ASP A 242 -10.16 15.64 19.98
C ASP A 242 -11.20 14.67 19.40
N GLN A 243 -10.77 13.84 18.46
CA GLN A 243 -11.58 12.80 17.83
C GLN A 243 -10.74 11.55 17.62
N VAL A 244 -11.41 10.39 17.70
CA VAL A 244 -10.83 9.09 17.35
C VAL A 244 -11.78 8.39 16.38
N PHE A 245 -11.19 7.83 15.32
CA PHE A 245 -11.87 7.11 14.25
C PHE A 245 -11.35 5.68 14.18
N VAL A 246 -12.15 4.77 13.62
CA VAL A 246 -11.72 3.39 13.33
C VAL A 246 -11.45 3.30 11.83
N VAL A 247 -10.23 2.94 11.43
CA VAL A 247 -9.89 2.80 10.00
C VAL A 247 -10.83 1.77 9.36
N LYS A 248 -11.48 2.15 8.26
CA LYS A 248 -12.23 1.24 7.41
C LYS A 248 -11.28 0.57 6.43
N ASP A 249 -10.70 1.38 5.56
CA ASP A 249 -9.86 0.95 4.45
C ASP A 249 -9.24 2.17 3.76
N ASN A 250 -8.21 1.96 2.96
CA ASN A 250 -7.70 2.98 2.06
C ASN A 250 -8.62 3.08 0.83
N GLN A 251 -8.90 4.28 0.33
CA GLN A 251 -9.79 4.41 -0.84
C GLN A 251 -9.16 3.85 -2.12
N MET A 252 -7.83 3.85 -2.24
CA MET A 252 -7.08 3.26 -3.36
C MET A 252 -5.67 2.85 -2.94
N PHE A 253 -5.06 1.94 -3.71
CA PHE A 253 -3.63 1.63 -3.65
C PHE A 253 -2.82 2.85 -4.10
N TRP A 254 -2.49 3.70 -3.13
CA TRP A 254 -1.64 4.86 -3.35
C TRP A 254 -0.19 4.41 -3.63
N PRO A 255 0.57 5.09 -4.50
CA PRO A 255 0.25 6.29 -5.26
C PRO A 255 -0.36 5.99 -6.63
N TRP A 256 -1.66 6.25 -6.78
CA TRP A 256 -2.24 6.49 -8.09
C TRP A 256 -1.95 7.95 -8.45
N ARG A 257 -0.98 8.18 -9.33
CA ARG A 257 -0.75 9.48 -9.94
C ARG A 257 -1.51 9.49 -11.25
N ASP A 258 -2.52 10.34 -11.36
CA ASP A 258 -3.09 10.68 -12.66
C ASP A 258 -2.04 11.47 -13.44
N PRO A 259 -1.49 10.96 -14.55
CA PRO A 259 -0.49 11.67 -15.34
C PRO A 259 -1.02 12.98 -15.94
N SER A 260 -2.35 13.16 -16.00
CA SER A 260 -3.01 14.36 -16.51
C SER A 260 -3.19 15.45 -15.46
N MET A 261 -3.07 15.13 -14.16
CA MET A 261 -3.19 16.10 -13.07
C MET A 261 -1.85 16.80 -12.83
N ARG A 262 -1.83 18.13 -12.94
CA ARG A 262 -0.65 18.96 -12.65
C ARG A 262 -0.36 19.09 -11.14
N GLU A 263 -1.36 18.85 -10.31
CA GLU A 263 -1.27 18.95 -8.86
C GLU A 263 -1.40 17.56 -8.24
N SER A 264 -0.59 17.28 -7.22
CA SER A 264 -0.70 16.03 -6.48
C SER A 264 -2.00 16.01 -5.68
N LEU A 265 -2.78 14.95 -5.86
CA LEU A 265 -4.02 14.77 -5.11
C LEU A 265 -3.72 14.45 -3.64
N PRO A 266 -4.55 14.91 -2.69
CA PRO A 266 -4.43 14.50 -1.30
C PRO A 266 -4.67 12.99 -1.19
N TRP A 267 -3.95 12.34 -0.27
CA TRP A 267 -4.20 10.94 0.07
C TRP A 267 -5.40 10.86 1.02
N LYS A 268 -6.26 9.86 0.81
CA LYS A 268 -7.55 9.75 1.50
C LYS A 268 -7.66 8.42 2.21
N LEU A 269 -8.00 8.48 3.49
CA LEU A 269 -8.21 7.33 4.36
C LEU A 269 -9.68 7.32 4.81
N ASP A 270 -10.39 6.24 4.52
CA ASP A 270 -11.76 6.09 4.98
C ASP A 270 -11.76 5.52 6.39
N ALA A 271 -12.50 6.17 7.28
CA ALA A 271 -12.61 5.78 8.67
C ALA A 271 -14.05 5.91 9.18
N TRP A 272 -14.42 5.03 10.09
CA TRP A 272 -15.71 5.03 10.76
C TRP A 272 -15.68 5.91 12.00
N SER A 273 -16.75 6.68 12.19
CA SER A 273 -17.16 7.22 13.49
C SER A 273 -18.60 6.79 13.78
N TYR A 274 -19.07 7.03 14.99
CA TYR A 274 -20.48 6.89 15.35
C TYR A 274 -21.10 8.27 15.47
N ASP A 275 -22.22 8.46 14.77
CA ASP A 275 -22.97 9.70 14.81
C ASP A 275 -24.47 9.43 14.99
N TRP A 276 -25.19 10.45 15.43
CA TRP A 276 -26.63 10.43 15.55
C TRP A 276 -27.28 10.92 14.26
N LYS A 277 -27.88 9.99 13.52
CA LYS A 277 -28.54 10.27 12.25
C LYS A 277 -29.97 9.71 12.27
N ASP A 278 -30.92 10.53 11.85
CA ASP A 278 -32.33 10.13 11.66
C ASP A 278 -32.95 9.47 12.91
N GLY A 279 -32.58 9.94 14.11
CA GLY A 279 -33.13 9.44 15.36
C GLY A 279 -32.48 8.15 15.89
N THR A 280 -31.36 7.71 15.30
CA THR A 280 -30.62 6.53 15.75
C THR A 280 -29.11 6.75 15.68
N PHE A 281 -28.35 5.98 16.46
CA PHE A 281 -26.90 5.93 16.32
C PHE A 281 -26.52 5.00 15.18
N SER A 282 -25.78 5.52 14.20
CA SER A 282 -25.27 4.76 13.07
C SER A 282 -23.78 4.99 12.88
N ARG A 283 -23.11 4.01 12.24
CA ARG A 283 -21.76 4.23 11.74
C ARG A 283 -21.82 5.22 10.59
N THR A 284 -21.01 6.26 10.68
CA THR A 284 -20.87 7.30 9.66
C THR A 284 -19.46 7.24 9.10
N LEU A 285 -19.38 7.20 7.77
CA LEU A 285 -18.11 7.20 7.06
C LEU A 285 -17.55 8.62 7.01
N PHE A 286 -16.29 8.76 7.38
CA PHE A 286 -15.51 9.98 7.24
C PHE A 286 -14.28 9.70 6.39
N THR A 287 -13.99 10.60 5.46
CA THR A 287 -12.77 10.54 4.66
C THR A 287 -11.76 11.51 5.25
N LEU A 288 -10.68 10.98 5.80
CA LEU A 288 -9.56 11.72 6.38
C LEU A 288 -8.58 12.06 5.25
N GLU A 289 -8.30 13.34 5.07
CA GLU A 289 -7.44 13.81 3.98
C GLU A 289 -6.05 14.20 4.47
N PHE A 290 -5.03 13.74 3.75
CA PHE A 290 -3.63 14.04 3.98
C PHE A 290 -3.11 14.83 2.78
N GLN A 291 -2.70 16.08 3.03
CA GLN A 291 -2.06 16.90 2.01
C GLN A 291 -0.68 16.33 1.67
N GLN A 292 -0.27 16.50 0.41
CA GLN A 292 1.08 16.11 0.01
C GLN A 292 2.11 16.86 0.85
N PHE A 293 3.14 16.14 1.27
CA PHE A 293 4.32 16.71 1.90
C PHE A 293 5.58 16.09 1.32
N ASP A 294 6.67 16.85 1.39
CA ASP A 294 7.99 16.41 0.94
C ASP A 294 8.83 15.91 2.10
N GLY A 295 9.71 14.95 1.81
CA GLY A 295 10.65 14.41 2.78
C GLY A 295 9.98 13.51 3.82
N HIS A 296 10.61 13.41 4.99
CA HIS A 296 10.19 12.54 6.08
C HIS A 296 9.52 13.36 7.17
N LEU A 297 8.28 13.02 7.51
CA LEU A 297 7.59 13.62 8.64
C LEU A 297 7.42 12.61 9.79
N PRO A 298 7.57 13.04 11.06
CA PRO A 298 7.09 12.29 12.21
C PRO A 298 5.62 11.95 12.07
N LEU A 299 5.23 10.70 12.36
CA LEU A 299 3.82 10.29 12.31
C LEU A 299 2.93 11.20 13.16
N THR A 300 3.40 11.63 14.34
CA THR A 300 2.66 12.51 15.25
C THR A 300 2.51 13.95 14.79
N SER A 301 3.18 14.35 13.69
CA SER A 301 3.01 15.67 13.05
C SER A 301 1.96 15.66 11.95
N LEU A 302 1.46 14.49 11.55
CA LEU A 302 0.39 14.37 10.56
C LEU A 302 -0.93 14.89 11.15
N PRO A 303 -1.85 15.40 10.30
CA PRO A 303 -3.17 15.86 10.77
C PRO A 303 -3.98 14.74 11.43
N PHE A 304 -3.72 13.50 11.02
CA PHE A 304 -4.26 12.28 11.59
C PHE A 304 -3.13 11.27 11.78
N TYR A 305 -3.11 10.56 12.90
CA TYR A 305 -2.05 9.58 13.18
C TYR A 305 -2.55 8.46 14.11
N PRO A 306 -1.84 7.31 14.19
CA PRO A 306 -2.24 6.20 15.05
C PRO A 306 -2.40 6.66 16.51
N PHE A 307 -3.55 6.34 17.12
CA PHE A 307 -3.90 6.84 18.45
C PHE A 307 -2.92 6.38 19.54
N ASP A 308 -2.28 5.22 19.36
CA ASP A 308 -1.28 4.68 20.28
C ASP A 308 0.02 5.50 20.33
N LEU A 309 0.23 6.43 19.38
CA LEU A 309 1.35 7.37 19.39
C LEU A 309 1.02 8.68 20.13
N CYS A 310 -0.20 8.83 20.64
CA CYS A 310 -0.64 10.04 21.32
C CYS A 310 -0.07 10.11 22.74
N LYS A 311 0.59 11.22 23.10
CA LYS A 311 1.20 11.39 24.44
C LYS A 311 0.19 11.36 25.60
N GLU A 312 -1.02 11.86 25.36
CA GLU A 312 -2.10 11.93 26.37
C GLU A 312 -3.22 10.91 26.08
N GLN A 313 -2.87 9.76 25.48
CA GLN A 313 -3.84 8.77 25.00
C GLN A 313 -4.92 8.42 26.03
N GLU A 314 -4.55 8.05 27.26
CA GLU A 314 -5.53 7.64 28.28
C GLU A 314 -6.44 8.78 28.72
N LYS A 315 -5.89 9.98 28.90
CA LYS A 315 -6.67 11.16 29.26
C LYS A 315 -7.67 11.51 28.16
N ILE A 316 -7.21 11.54 26.90
CA ILE A 316 -8.08 11.79 25.74
C ILE A 316 -9.15 10.71 25.65
N ARG A 317 -8.80 9.43 25.83
CA ARG A 317 -9.77 8.33 25.85
C ARG A 317 -10.85 8.54 26.89
N GLU A 318 -10.49 8.87 28.13
CA GLU A 318 -11.46 9.13 29.19
C GLU A 318 -12.38 10.32 28.89
N GLU A 319 -11.82 11.42 28.39
CA GLU A 319 -12.58 12.61 28.02
C GLU A 319 -13.56 12.33 26.87
N LEU A 320 -13.12 11.59 25.84
CA LEU A 320 -13.96 11.18 24.72
C LEU A 320 -15.10 10.26 25.16
N ILE A 321 -14.84 9.30 26.05
CA ILE A 321 -15.87 8.41 26.58
C ILE A 321 -16.92 9.21 27.36
N LYS A 322 -16.49 10.09 28.26
CA LYS A 322 -17.39 10.97 29.03
C LYS A 322 -18.22 11.87 28.11
N ARG A 323 -17.58 12.46 27.08
CA ARG A 323 -18.26 13.27 26.06
C ARG A 323 -19.29 12.46 25.27
N GLY A 324 -18.95 11.23 24.87
CA GLY A 324 -19.84 10.32 24.15
C GLY A 324 -21.04 9.86 24.97
N GLN A 325 -20.86 9.59 26.26
CA GLN A 325 -21.97 9.29 27.19
C GLN A 325 -22.96 10.45 27.26
N LYS A 326 -22.45 11.67 27.47
CA LYS A 326 -23.27 12.89 27.48
C LYS A 326 -23.99 13.13 26.14
N PHE A 327 -23.31 12.91 25.02
CA PHE A 327 -23.93 13.01 23.68
C PHE A 327 -25.08 12.02 23.55
N ARG A 328 -24.90 10.77 24.00
CA ARG A 328 -25.95 9.75 23.97
C ARG A 328 -27.15 10.10 24.85
N GLU A 329 -26.93 10.68 26.02
CA GLU A 329 -28.00 11.18 26.89
C GLU A 329 -28.83 12.27 26.19
N ILE A 330 -28.15 13.23 25.55
CA ILE A 330 -28.80 14.33 24.80
C ILE A 330 -29.64 13.79 23.64
N CYS A 331 -29.08 12.89 22.83
CA CYS A 331 -29.77 12.34 21.66
C CYS A 331 -31.01 11.50 22.02
N ASN A 332 -30.95 10.74 23.12
CA ASN A 332 -32.04 9.88 23.57
C ASN A 332 -33.07 10.59 24.46
N ALA A 333 -32.85 11.87 24.81
CA ALA A 333 -33.83 12.65 25.55
C ALA A 333 -35.18 12.67 24.82
N ARG A 334 -36.28 12.65 25.58
CA ARG A 334 -37.64 12.72 25.04
C ARG A 334 -37.85 14.05 24.29
N ASN A 335 -38.68 14.05 23.25
CA ASN A 335 -38.86 15.18 22.34
C ASN A 335 -39.22 16.51 23.04
N ASP A 336 -39.97 16.45 24.14
CA ASP A 336 -40.35 17.58 25.00
C ASP A 336 -39.16 18.18 25.80
N SER A 337 -38.08 17.42 25.92
CA SER A 337 -36.88 17.72 26.72
C SER A 337 -35.68 18.13 25.85
N ARG A 338 -35.85 18.22 24.51
CA ARG A 338 -34.77 18.51 23.54
C ARG A 338 -34.50 19.99 23.31
N LEU A 339 -35.17 20.87 24.06
CA LEU A 339 -34.88 22.29 24.06
C LEU A 339 -33.75 22.56 25.05
N PHE A 340 -32.57 22.90 24.53
CA PHE A 340 -31.39 23.20 25.34
C PHE A 340 -31.05 24.69 25.20
N ASP A 341 -30.79 25.33 26.34
CA ASP A 341 -30.19 26.67 26.35
C ASP A 341 -28.71 26.57 25.98
N TYR A 342 -28.37 26.98 24.76
CA TYR A 342 -27.00 27.05 24.31
C TYR A 342 -26.36 28.39 24.67
N LYS A 343 -25.25 28.35 25.41
CA LYS A 343 -24.42 29.51 25.72
C LYS A 343 -23.02 29.30 25.15
N GLY A 344 -22.85 29.67 23.89
CA GLY A 344 -21.58 29.55 23.18
C GLY A 344 -21.62 30.23 21.81
N LEU A 345 -20.55 30.06 21.04
CA LEU A 345 -20.47 30.58 19.67
C LEU A 345 -21.23 29.64 18.73
N SER A 346 -22.22 30.16 18.02
CA SER A 346 -22.95 29.41 17.00
C SER A 346 -22.49 29.83 15.60
N ILE A 347 -22.42 28.86 14.67
CA ILE A 347 -22.23 29.13 13.26
C ILE A 347 -23.61 29.41 12.67
N LEU A 348 -23.82 30.64 12.22
CA LEU A 348 -25.04 31.02 11.53
C LEU A 348 -24.77 30.90 10.03
N GLU A 349 -25.29 29.84 9.42
CA GLU A 349 -25.17 29.66 7.97
C GLU A 349 -26.08 30.69 7.29
N THR A 350 -25.53 31.85 6.96
CA THR A 350 -26.23 32.83 6.13
C THR A 350 -26.25 32.29 4.71
N LYS A 351 -27.34 31.61 4.34
CA LYS A 351 -27.69 31.43 2.92
C LYS A 351 -27.86 32.83 2.32
N GLY A 352 -26.78 33.36 1.77
CA GLY A 352 -26.77 34.62 1.08
C GLY A 352 -27.79 34.55 -0.06
N PHE A 353 -28.75 35.47 -0.03
CA PHE A 353 -29.49 35.86 -1.23
C PHE A 353 -28.46 36.30 -2.28
N SER A 354 -28.05 35.39 -3.17
CA SER A 354 -27.11 35.69 -4.24
C SER A 354 -27.87 36.49 -5.29
N GLY A 355 -27.89 37.79 -5.10
CA GLY A 355 -28.62 38.72 -5.94
C GLY A 355 -28.13 40.14 -5.78
N MET A 356 -26.83 40.35 -5.54
CA MET A 356 -26.14 41.62 -5.78
C MET A 356 -24.64 41.42 -5.62
N LYS A 357 -23.89 41.54 -6.72
CA LYS A 357 -22.45 41.80 -6.68
C LYS A 357 -22.25 43.18 -6.05
N GLN A 358 -21.43 43.26 -5.01
CA GLN A 358 -20.32 44.21 -4.96
C GLN A 358 -19.36 43.81 -3.84
N ASP A 359 -18.08 43.90 -4.17
CA ASP A 359 -16.93 43.53 -3.37
C ASP A 359 -16.95 44.17 -1.98
N GLN A 360 -16.79 43.35 -0.93
CA GLN A 360 -16.04 43.68 0.28
C GLN A 360 -15.86 42.44 1.16
N GLU A 361 -14.68 42.36 1.76
CA GLU A 361 -14.10 41.31 2.60
C GLU A 361 -15.11 40.47 3.40
N ALA A 362 -14.96 39.15 3.33
CA ALA A 362 -15.70 38.19 4.15
C ALA A 362 -15.33 38.36 5.64
N GLY A 363 -15.98 39.28 6.32
CA GLY A 363 -15.92 39.45 7.76
C GLY A 363 -16.69 38.33 8.46
N ILE A 364 -15.98 37.50 9.22
CA ILE A 364 -16.56 36.58 10.22
C ILE A 364 -17.24 37.45 11.28
N SER A 365 -18.58 37.47 11.31
CA SER A 365 -19.34 38.20 12.33
C SER A 365 -19.58 37.31 13.54
N TYR A 366 -18.95 37.63 14.66
CA TYR A 366 -19.25 37.07 15.98
C TYR A 366 -20.38 37.87 16.63
N LYS A 367 -21.53 37.24 16.91
CA LYS A 367 -22.57 37.83 17.76
C LYS A 367 -22.79 36.98 19.02
N PRO A 368 -22.74 37.58 20.22
CA PRO A 368 -23.23 36.92 21.43
C PRO A 368 -24.75 36.86 21.37
N THR A 369 -25.34 35.68 21.50
CA THR A 369 -26.79 35.52 21.57
C THR A 369 -27.30 35.96 22.94
N GLY A 370 -27.82 37.18 23.00
CA GLY A 370 -28.65 37.69 24.09
C GLY A 370 -30.13 37.39 23.85
N ARG A 371 -30.78 36.91 24.92
CA ARG A 371 -32.23 36.71 25.15
C ARG A 371 -33.19 37.23 24.08
N THR A 372 -34.15 36.38 23.73
CA THR A 372 -35.50 36.79 23.36
C THR A 372 -36.47 36.28 24.42
N GLN A 373 -36.96 37.19 25.26
CA GLN A 373 -38.18 37.06 26.04
C GLN A 373 -39.35 37.49 25.14
N ASN A 374 -40.30 36.58 24.91
CA ASN A 374 -41.73 36.67 25.19
C ASN A 374 -42.51 35.65 24.35
#